data_AF-A0AAW5N2T7-F1
#
_entry.id   AF-A0AAW5N2T7-F1
#
_cell.length_a   1.000
_cell.length_b   1.000
_cell.length_c   1.000
_cell.angle_alpha   90.00
_cell.angle_beta   90.00
_cell.angle_gamma   90.00
#
_symmetry.space_group_name_H-M   'P 1'
#
loop_
_entity.id
_entity.type
_entity.pdbx_description
1 polymer ?
#
loop_
_entity_poly.entity_id
_entity_poly.type
_entity_poly.pdbx_seq_one_letter_code
_entity_poly.pdbx_strand_id
1 'polypeptide(L)' 'TLGFDFLRDVAPGEAIYITEEGQLFTRQCADNPVSNPCLFEYVYFARPDSFIDKISVYSARVNMGTKLGEIIAREWVDR' A
#
# COMPACT_ATOMS: atom_id res chain seq x y z
N THR A 1 7.72 4.66 -15.77
CA THR A 1 6.25 4.61 -15.79
C THR A 1 5.77 4.85 -17.21
N LEU A 2 4.52 4.53 -17.53
CA LEU A 2 3.94 4.79 -18.87
C LEU A 2 3.45 6.24 -19.06
N GLY A 3 3.81 7.16 -18.16
CA GLY A 3 3.38 8.57 -18.23
C GLY A 3 1.93 8.84 -17.81
N PHE A 4 1.27 7.90 -17.12
CA PHE A 4 -0.05 8.12 -16.53
C PHE A 4 0.05 8.85 -15.20
N ASP A 5 -0.91 9.72 -14.94
CA ASP A 5 -1.10 10.35 -13.64
C ASP A 5 -1.75 9.37 -12.65
N PHE A 6 -1.21 9.32 -11.44
CA PHE A 6 -1.83 8.56 -10.36
C PHE A 6 -3.05 9.31 -9.83
N LEU A 7 -4.21 8.66 -9.82
CA LEU A 7 -5.43 9.20 -9.21
C LEU A 7 -5.57 8.73 -7.76
N ARG A 8 -5.74 7.42 -7.56
CA ARG A 8 -5.91 6.77 -6.25
C ARG A 8 -5.89 5.24 -6.37
N ASP A 9 -5.72 4.57 -5.24
CA ASP A 9 -6.06 3.16 -5.07
C ASP A 9 -7.58 2.95 -5.27
N VAL A 10 -7.96 1.78 -5.79
CA VAL A 10 -9.36 1.33 -5.82
C VAL A 10 -9.76 0.95 -4.40
N ALA A 11 -10.87 1.48 -3.90
CA ALA A 11 -11.27 1.26 -2.53
C ALA A 11 -11.74 -0.20 -2.31
N PRO A 12 -11.66 -0.73 -1.07
CA PRO A 12 -12.22 -2.04 -0.76
C PRO A 12 -13.70 -2.13 -1.15
N GLY A 13 -14.05 -3.17 -1.90
CA GLY A 13 -15.41 -3.40 -2.42
C GLY A 13 -15.82 -2.51 -3.59
N GLU A 14 -14.96 -1.57 -4.04
CA GLU A 14 -15.28 -0.69 -5.15
C GLU A 14 -15.09 -1.36 -6.51
N ALA A 15 -16.01 -1.09 -7.43
CA ALA A 15 -15.88 -1.36 -8.84
C ALA A 15 -15.58 -0.07 -9.63
N ILE A 16 -14.68 -0.19 -10.61
CA ILE A 16 -14.39 0.84 -11.60
C ILE A 16 -14.85 0.34 -12.96
N TYR A 17 -15.61 1.16 -13.70
CA TYR A 17 -16.04 0.86 -15.05
C TYR A 17 -15.69 2.03 -15.97
N ILE A 18 -15.03 1.73 -17.09
CA ILE A 18 -14.68 2.70 -18.13
C ILE A 18 -15.34 2.24 -19.43
N THR A 19 -16.18 3.08 -20.03
CA THR A 19 -16.88 2.73 -21.28
C THR A 19 -15.94 2.80 -22.48
N GLU A 20 -16.36 2.28 -23.63
CA GLU A 20 -15.60 2.37 -24.89
C GLU A 20 -15.45 3.84 -25.36
N GLU A 21 -16.37 4.72 -24.97
CA GLU A 21 -16.31 6.17 -25.21
C GLU A 21 -15.42 6.91 -24.20
N GLY A 22 -14.79 6.18 -23.26
CA GLY A 22 -13.86 6.73 -22.28
C GLY A 22 -14.52 7.38 -21.05
N GLN A 23 -15.80 7.11 -20.77
CA GLN A 23 -16.46 7.62 -19.58
C GLN A 23 -16.14 6.77 -18.35
N LEU A 24 -15.73 7.41 -17.25
CA LEU A 24 -15.38 6.75 -15.98
C LEU A 24 -16.58 6.72 -15.02
N PHE A 25 -16.89 5.54 -14.50
CA PHE A 25 -17.88 5.28 -13.47
C PHE A 25 -17.25 4.53 -12.29
N THR A 26 -17.72 4.82 -11.09
CA THR A 26 -17.28 4.15 -9.85
C THR A 26 -18.48 3.80 -8.98
N ARG A 27 -18.40 2.69 -8.24
CA ARG A 27 -19.50 2.22 -7.37
C ARG A 27 -18.99 1.36 -6.23
N GLN A 28 -19.53 1.56 -5.03
CA GLN A 28 -19.37 0.60 -3.92
C GLN A 28 -20.29 -0.62 -4.17
N CYS A 29 -19.70 -1.81 -4.18
CA CYS A 29 -20.35 -3.08 -4.52
C CYS A 29 -20.30 -4.11 -3.39
N ALA A 30 -19.75 -3.77 -2.23
CA ALA A 30 -19.72 -4.61 -1.04
C ALA A 30 -20.39 -3.92 0.17
N ASP A 31 -21.05 -4.72 0.99
CA ASP A 31 -21.51 -4.29 2.31
C ASP A 31 -20.35 -4.23 3.30
N ASN A 32 -20.35 -3.20 4.16
CA ASN A 32 -19.35 -2.99 5.21
C ASN A 32 -17.87 -3.10 4.74
N PRO A 33 -17.47 -2.35 3.70
CA PRO A 33 -16.10 -2.40 3.18
C PRO A 33 -15.08 -1.95 4.23
N VAL A 34 -13.97 -2.66 4.32
CA VAL A 34 -12.86 -2.34 5.23
C VAL A 34 -11.53 -2.48 4.50
N SER A 35 -10.57 -1.60 4.84
CA SER A 35 -9.21 -1.68 4.30
C SER A 35 -8.35 -2.57 5.21
N ASN A 36 -7.94 -3.72 4.69
CA ASN A 36 -7.01 -4.63 5.33
C ASN A 36 -5.90 -4.99 4.32
N PRO A 37 -4.98 -4.07 4.02
CA PRO A 37 -3.95 -4.31 3.02
C PRO A 37 -3.02 -5.45 3.45
N CYS A 38 -2.55 -6.22 2.46
CA CYS A 38 -1.64 -7.33 2.71
C CYS A 38 -0.31 -6.82 3.27
N LEU A 39 0.01 -7.16 4.51
CA LEU A 39 1.23 -6.69 5.16
C LEU A 39 2.50 -7.17 4.42
N PHE A 40 2.45 -8.34 3.79
CA PHE A 40 3.56 -8.93 3.05
C PHE A 40 3.98 -8.12 1.81
N GLU A 41 3.07 -7.32 1.25
CA GLU A 41 3.41 -6.36 0.19
C GLU A 41 4.48 -5.38 0.67
N TYR A 42 4.30 -4.84 1.87
CA TYR A 42 5.24 -3.89 2.47
C TYR A 42 6.54 -4.58 2.91
N VAL A 43 6.48 -5.81 3.40
CA VAL A 43 7.67 -6.55 3.87
C VAL A 43 8.63 -6.82 2.71
N TYR A 44 8.16 -7.46 1.63
CA TYR A 44 9.06 -7.82 0.53
C TYR A 44 8.45 -7.92 -0.86
N PHE A 45 7.13 -8.12 -0.99
CA PHE A 45 6.57 -8.50 -2.29
C PHE A 45 6.50 -7.32 -3.27
N ALA A 46 6.05 -6.15 -2.80
CA ALA A 46 5.95 -4.97 -3.63
C ALA A 46 7.32 -4.37 -3.96
N ARG A 47 7.38 -3.61 -5.06
CA ARG A 47 8.56 -2.80 -5.35
C ARG A 47 8.65 -1.61 -4.38
N PRO A 48 9.86 -1.18 -3.97
CA PRO A 48 10.01 -0.07 -3.02
C PRO A 48 9.56 1.28 -3.57
N ASP A 49 9.55 1.47 -4.90
CA ASP A 49 9.10 2.69 -5.56
C ASP A 49 7.57 2.78 -5.70
N SER A 50 6.81 1.82 -5.17
CA SER A 50 5.35 1.83 -5.15
C SER A 50 4.78 2.55 -3.93
N PHE A 51 3.59 3.12 -4.11
CA PHE A 51 2.71 3.56 -3.04
C PHE A 51 1.47 2.65 -3.05
N ILE A 52 1.18 2.00 -1.93
CA ILE A 52 0.04 1.09 -1.78
C ILE A 52 -0.79 1.62 -0.62
N ASP A 53 -2.07 1.92 -0.86
CA ASP A 53 -2.95 2.52 0.14
C ASP A 53 -2.31 3.75 0.81
N LYS A 54 -1.75 4.62 -0.03
CA LYS A 54 -1.06 5.88 0.37
C LYS A 54 0.25 5.69 1.15
N ILE A 55 0.70 4.46 1.37
CA ILE A 55 1.95 4.16 2.08
C ILE A 55 3.07 3.92 1.07
N SER A 56 4.16 4.70 1.17
CA SER A 56 5.39 4.39 0.45
C SER A 56 5.98 3.09 0.96
N VAL A 57 6.16 2.11 0.07
CA VAL A 57 6.77 0.82 0.42
C VAL A 57 8.21 1.02 0.89
N TYR A 58 8.97 1.91 0.26
CA TYR A 58 10.31 2.28 0.71
C TYR A 58 10.32 2.80 2.15
N SER A 59 9.49 3.82 2.45
CA SER A 59 9.44 4.38 3.80
C SER A 59 8.97 3.36 4.84
N ALA A 60 8.02 2.49 4.50
CA ALA A 60 7.60 1.41 5.37
C ALA A 60 8.77 0.48 5.74
N ARG A 61 9.61 0.10 4.76
CA ARG A 61 10.79 -0.74 5.00
C ARG A 61 11.87 -0.05 5.82
N VAL A 62 12.09 1.25 5.61
CA VAL A 62 12.98 2.05 6.46
C VAL A 62 12.47 2.03 7.91
N ASN A 63 11.19 2.27 8.12
CA ASN A 63 10.58 2.23 9.45
C ASN A 63 10.70 0.85 10.12
N MET A 64 10.51 -0.24 9.36
CA MET A 64 10.74 -1.60 9.85
C MET A 64 12.18 -1.79 10.33
N GLY A 65 13.16 -1.33 9.55
CA GLY A 65 14.57 -1.36 9.92
C GLY A 65 14.87 -0.54 11.18
N THR A 66 14.34 0.68 11.28
CA THR A 66 14.46 1.52 12.48
C THR A 66 13.90 0.82 13.71
N LYS A 67 12.69 0.25 13.63
CA LYS A 67 12.07 -0.46 14.75
C LYS A 67 12.82 -1.72 15.15
N LEU A 68 13.32 -2.49 14.18
CA LEU A 68 14.16 -3.63 14.48
C LEU A 68 15.48 -3.21 15.16
N GLY A 69 16.10 -2.12 14.71
CA GLY A 69 17.28 -1.54 15.33
C GLY A 69 17.05 -1.09 16.77
N GLU A 70 15.92 -0.41 17.05
CA GLU A 70 15.51 -0.04 18.42
C GLU A 70 15.33 -1.27 19.33
N ILE A 71 14.74 -2.35 18.81
CA ILE A 71 14.56 -3.61 19.53
C ILE A 71 15.91 -4.24 19.87
N ILE A 72 16.80 -4.36 18.89
CA ILE A 72 18.15 -4.90 19.09
C ILE A 72 18.93 -4.04 20.09
N ALA A 73 18.89 -2.71 19.96
CA ALA A 73 19.57 -1.79 20.86
C ALA A 73 19.06 -1.88 22.31
N ARG A 74 17.79 -2.27 22.52
CA ARG A 74 17.23 -2.49 23.86
C ARG A 74 17.59 -3.86 24.43
N GLU A 75 17.56 -4.90 23.60
CA GLU A 75 17.65 -6.29 24.06
C GLU A 75 19.07 -6.84 24.08
N TRP A 76 19.99 -6.26 23.31
CA TRP A 76 21.36 -6.75 23.12
C TRP A 76 22.43 -5.80 23.70
N VAL A 77 22.08 -4.91 24.65
CA VAL A 77 23.00 -3.94 25.28
C VAL A 77 24.22 -4.62 25.93
N ASP A 78 24.05 -5.86 26.41
CA ASP A 78 25.04 -6.57 27.22
C ASP A 78 25.57 -7.84 26.52
N ARG A 79 25.37 -7.98 25.20
CA ARG A 79 25.94 -9.07 24.39
C ARG A 79 27.22 -8.66 23.66
#